data_AF-A0A957BNM8-F1
#
_entry.id   AF-A0A957BNM8-F1
#
_cell.length_a   1.000
_cell.length_b   1.000
_cell.length_c   1.000
_cell.angle_alpha   90.00
_cell.angle_beta   90.00
_cell.angle_gamma   90.00
#
_symmetry.space_group_name_H-M   'P 1'
#
loop_
_entity.id
_entity.type
_entity.pdbx_description
1 polymer ?
#
loop_
_entity_poly.entity_id
_entity_poly.type
_entity_poly.pdbx_seq_one_letter_code
_entity_poly.pdbx_strand_id
1 'polypeptide(L)'
;MTNQSIRQTRFGEIESMPLVIHASIVLNLGIILGSLLLAFTVFNIESATTSDSTAVQQLVRLGRPVILFVAALSLLPGLMAAYSSVQLLRHKINGRYVALVLQYVGIVLCAIALIHLWGFFLSFELIVDGIMANPWMLLGFPIAYGLYWLGGRLSEGELGRRLETIGGLLGMATLIVILFFSNILTFANNILSAYANPITWAATILLLLFALVAWNLLRAGRFFNETMDQKAAWQGWLMLSPNIIGFAIFFAGPLLLSFYLSFTDSTVGQVPQITGLANYANIFAVEVKQLTEPGAALQSALTFGYTPLGALDLFGTTYVLGAKDTLFWLSLRNTIVYCLILIPLSVIPALGLALVLNSKLPGVKFFRAIYFIPSVAAVVGTALIWRWLYDPTIGYINYVITAIVNALNSLGLQITDPQIAWLTGPGTVLISMVILSAWQVIGFNTVLFLAGLQGIPVELNEAASIDGADGWRTLRYITIPMLAPTTFFVVITTVITGLQVFNEPYALFPALPIPENAVTSVYYLYNQGFFRFNFGYASAIAWVVFALIFLVTLAQFRLQRANAYEG
;
A
#
# COMPACT_ATOMS: atom_id res chain seq x y z
N MET A 1 44.48 12.19 46.56
CA MET A 1 43.04 11.91 46.82
C MET A 1 42.86 10.40 46.83
N THR A 2 42.59 9.83 48.00
CA THR A 2 42.50 8.39 48.27
C THR A 2 41.19 7.81 47.72
N ASN A 3 41.18 6.52 47.35
CA ASN A 3 40.01 5.81 46.79
C ASN A 3 38.70 5.95 47.63
N GLN A 4 38.80 6.28 48.91
CA GLN A 4 37.66 6.57 49.78
C GLN A 4 36.98 7.92 49.46
N SER A 5 37.73 8.96 49.09
CA SER A 5 37.14 10.28 48.77
C SER A 5 36.38 10.25 47.43
N ILE A 6 36.86 9.46 46.46
CA ILE A 6 36.19 9.24 45.17
C ILE A 6 34.91 8.39 45.32
N ARG A 7 34.90 7.44 46.28
CA ARG A 7 33.68 6.69 46.61
C ARG A 7 32.65 7.57 47.29
N GLN A 8 33.04 8.38 48.29
CA GLN A 8 32.10 9.25 49.00
C GLN A 8 31.47 10.33 48.10
N THR A 9 32.20 10.91 47.15
CA THR A 9 31.62 11.84 46.17
C THR A 9 30.66 11.15 45.20
N ARG A 10 30.96 9.93 44.73
CA ARG A 10 30.04 9.17 43.86
C ARG A 10 28.75 8.75 44.56
N PHE A 11 28.79 8.36 45.84
CA PHE A 11 27.58 7.98 46.57
C PHE A 11 26.69 9.20 46.85
N GLY A 12 27.26 10.37 47.14
CA GLY A 12 26.50 11.62 47.29
C GLY A 12 25.87 12.12 45.98
N GLU A 13 26.49 11.88 44.83
CA GLU A 13 25.90 12.21 43.52
C GLU A 13 24.66 11.37 43.19
N ILE A 14 24.61 10.10 43.60
CA ILE A 14 23.47 9.20 43.38
C ILE A 14 22.23 9.67 44.18
N GLU A 15 22.40 10.11 45.43
CA GLU A 15 21.30 10.63 46.25
C GLU A 15 20.71 11.95 45.72
N SER A 16 21.47 12.71 44.94
CA SER A 16 21.03 13.97 44.34
C SER A 16 20.25 13.82 43.02
N MET A 17 20.15 12.61 42.47
CA MET A 17 19.49 12.39 41.19
C MET A 17 17.95 12.49 41.29
N PRO A 18 17.28 13.14 40.32
CA PRO A 18 15.82 13.12 40.23
C PRO A 18 15.24 11.70 40.30
N LEU A 19 14.10 11.53 40.99
CA LEU A 19 13.40 10.25 41.15
C LEU A 19 13.13 9.54 39.80
N VAL A 20 12.90 10.31 38.74
CA VAL A 20 12.65 9.77 37.39
C VAL A 20 13.85 8.98 36.83
N ILE A 21 15.09 9.35 37.19
CA ILE A 21 16.29 8.64 36.72
C ILE A 21 16.34 7.26 37.39
N HIS A 22 16.10 7.21 38.69
CA HIS A 22 15.99 5.96 39.44
C HIS A 22 14.86 5.07 38.88
N ALA A 23 13.66 5.63 38.67
CA ALA A 23 12.53 4.91 38.08
C ALA A 23 12.86 4.37 36.67
N SER A 24 13.57 5.15 35.85
CA SER A 24 14.01 4.70 34.52
C SER A 24 15.04 3.58 34.60
N ILE A 25 15.98 3.62 35.54
CA ILE A 25 16.97 2.55 35.73
C ILE A 25 16.27 1.26 36.17
N VAL A 26 15.29 1.34 37.07
CA VAL A 26 14.49 0.19 37.52
C VAL A 26 13.73 -0.44 36.35
N LEU A 27 13.06 0.37 35.52
CA LEU A 27 12.38 -0.13 34.31
C LEU A 27 13.38 -0.75 33.32
N ASN A 28 14.54 -0.13 33.11
CA ASN A 28 15.59 -0.69 32.26
C ASN A 28 16.10 -2.04 32.77
N LEU A 29 16.23 -2.24 34.09
CA LEU A 29 16.57 -3.55 34.66
C LEU A 29 15.50 -4.60 34.35
N GLY A 30 14.22 -4.22 34.41
CA GLY A 30 13.12 -5.06 33.95
C GLY A 30 13.24 -5.44 32.47
N ILE A 31 13.57 -4.48 31.60
CA ILE A 31 13.80 -4.73 30.17
C ILE A 31 14.99 -5.68 29.96
N ILE A 32 16.10 -5.50 30.68
CA ILE A 32 17.27 -6.38 30.60
C ILE A 32 16.89 -7.82 30.96
N LEU A 33 16.22 -8.00 32.10
CA LEU A 33 15.78 -9.32 32.55
C LEU A 33 14.80 -9.96 31.57
N GLY A 34 13.82 -9.18 31.06
CA GLY A 34 12.86 -9.64 30.07
C GLY A 34 13.52 -10.06 28.75
N SER A 35 14.46 -9.27 28.24
CA SER A 35 15.24 -9.59 27.03
C SER A 35 16.08 -10.86 27.21
N LEU A 36 16.73 -11.04 28.36
CA LEU A 36 17.52 -12.23 28.65
C LEU A 36 16.63 -13.48 28.76
N LEU A 37 15.49 -13.37 29.45
CA LEU A 37 14.51 -14.46 29.56
C LEU A 37 13.96 -14.84 28.19
N LEU A 38 13.57 -13.85 27.36
CA LEU A 38 13.06 -14.09 26.02
C LEU A 38 14.12 -14.72 25.11
N ALA A 39 15.37 -14.24 25.14
CA ALA A 39 16.45 -14.84 24.38
C ALA A 39 16.72 -16.28 24.84
N PHE A 40 16.72 -16.53 26.15
CA PHE A 40 16.89 -17.87 26.72
C PHE A 40 15.74 -18.82 26.35
N THR A 41 14.49 -18.35 26.41
CA THR A 41 13.35 -19.16 25.99
C THR A 41 13.46 -19.51 24.52
N VAL A 42 13.73 -18.52 23.65
CA VAL A 42 13.91 -18.71 22.20
C VAL A 42 15.06 -19.68 21.87
N PHE A 43 16.17 -19.58 22.60
CA PHE A 43 17.33 -20.46 22.38
C PHE A 43 17.05 -21.92 22.78
N ASN A 44 16.29 -22.14 23.86
CA ASN A 44 16.02 -23.48 24.38
C ASN A 44 14.81 -24.18 23.73
N ILE A 45 14.11 -23.52 22.80
CA ILE A 45 12.95 -24.10 22.10
C ILE A 45 13.30 -25.45 21.43
N GLU A 46 14.55 -25.64 20.98
CA GLU A 46 15.02 -26.87 20.34
C GLU A 46 14.92 -28.13 21.24
N SER A 47 14.81 -27.96 22.56
CA SER A 47 14.74 -29.05 23.55
C SER A 47 13.31 -29.46 23.93
N ALA A 48 12.29 -28.67 23.58
CA ALA A 48 10.90 -28.92 23.93
C ALA A 48 10.23 -29.83 22.88
N THR A 49 10.59 -31.11 22.88
CA THR A 49 9.79 -32.12 22.19
C THR A 49 8.51 -32.35 22.98
N THR A 50 7.38 -32.18 22.28
CA THR A 50 6.01 -32.62 22.60
C THR A 50 5.08 -31.65 23.34
N SER A 51 3.93 -31.46 22.69
CA SER A 51 2.60 -31.17 23.24
C SER A 51 2.14 -29.75 23.58
N ASP A 52 2.47 -28.69 22.83
CA ASP A 52 1.59 -27.51 22.83
C ASP A 52 1.57 -26.71 21.53
N SER A 53 0.37 -26.29 21.14
CA SER A 53 -0.03 -25.59 19.90
C SER A 53 0.37 -24.10 19.86
N THR A 54 1.53 -23.75 20.39
CA THR A 54 1.94 -22.35 20.58
C THR A 54 2.76 -21.81 19.40
N ALA A 55 2.80 -20.48 19.26
CA ALA A 55 3.64 -19.72 18.32
C ALA A 55 5.13 -20.14 18.33
N VAL A 56 5.56 -20.77 19.43
CA VAL A 56 6.86 -21.42 19.61
C VAL A 56 7.12 -22.49 18.55
N GLN A 57 6.15 -23.34 18.18
CA GLN A 57 6.32 -24.32 17.09
C GLN A 57 6.48 -23.65 15.72
N GLN A 58 5.83 -22.50 15.50
CA GLN A 58 5.95 -21.76 14.24
C GLN A 58 7.37 -21.20 14.08
N LEU A 59 8.01 -20.75 15.16
CA LEU A 59 9.41 -20.32 15.17
C LEU A 59 10.39 -21.47 14.94
N VAL A 60 10.14 -22.67 15.49
CA VAL A 60 10.96 -23.87 15.21
C VAL A 60 10.96 -24.22 13.72
N ARG A 61 9.81 -24.07 13.07
CA ARG A 61 9.65 -24.34 11.63
C ARG A 61 10.38 -23.35 10.73
N LEU A 62 10.97 -22.27 11.24
CA LEU A 62 11.75 -21.32 10.45
C LEU A 62 13.25 -21.68 10.38
N GLY A 63 13.66 -22.74 11.09
CA GLY A 63 15.04 -23.24 11.07
C GLY A 63 15.98 -22.52 12.04
N ARG A 64 17.08 -23.19 12.38
CA ARG A 64 18.06 -22.76 13.39
C ARG A 64 18.66 -21.36 13.15
N PRO A 65 19.00 -20.94 11.91
CA PRO A 65 19.50 -19.59 11.66
C PRO A 65 18.51 -18.49 12.05
N VAL A 66 17.22 -18.69 11.79
CA VAL A 66 16.18 -17.71 12.13
C VAL A 66 15.96 -17.63 13.63
N ILE A 67 15.98 -18.77 14.33
CA ILE A 67 15.88 -18.80 15.81
C ILE A 67 17.06 -18.03 16.44
N LEU A 68 18.28 -18.25 15.95
CA LEU A 68 19.47 -17.52 16.42
C LEU A 68 19.36 -16.02 16.13
N PHE A 69 18.87 -15.65 14.95
CA PHE A 69 18.66 -14.26 14.59
C PHE A 69 17.61 -13.59 15.50
N VAL A 70 16.47 -14.24 15.73
CA VAL A 70 15.41 -13.72 16.62
C VAL A 70 15.89 -13.61 18.06
N ALA A 71 16.65 -14.60 18.55
CA ALA A 71 17.27 -14.54 19.88
C ALA A 71 18.30 -13.41 19.99
N ALA A 72 19.12 -13.18 18.95
CA ALA A 72 20.06 -12.06 18.93
C ALA A 72 19.32 -10.71 18.91
N LEU A 73 18.23 -10.61 18.14
CA LEU A 73 17.42 -9.40 18.04
C LEU A 73 16.69 -9.09 19.36
N SER A 74 16.22 -10.11 20.08
CA SER A 74 15.53 -9.91 21.36
C SER A 74 16.44 -9.43 22.50
N LEU A 75 17.76 -9.60 22.36
CA LEU A 75 18.77 -9.03 23.28
C LEU A 75 19.01 -7.54 23.08
N LEU A 76 18.70 -6.99 21.89
CA LEU A 76 19.00 -5.61 21.54
C LEU A 76 18.36 -4.57 22.49
N PRO A 77 17.07 -4.68 22.88
CA PRO A 77 16.48 -3.81 23.89
C PRO A 77 17.20 -3.90 25.24
N GLY A 78 17.61 -5.10 25.65
CA GLY A 78 18.39 -5.32 26.88
C GLY A 78 19.77 -4.63 26.84
N LEU A 79 20.48 -4.73 25.71
CA LEU A 79 21.76 -4.04 25.53
C LEU A 79 21.59 -2.51 25.53
N MET A 80 20.55 -2.00 24.87
CA MET A 80 20.21 -0.57 24.91
C MET A 80 19.84 -0.11 26.32
N ALA A 81 19.10 -0.91 27.07
CA ALA A 81 18.71 -0.63 28.45
C ALA A 81 19.93 -0.63 29.39
N ALA A 82 20.85 -1.58 29.23
CA ALA A 82 22.11 -1.61 29.98
C ALA A 82 22.97 -0.38 29.67
N TYR A 83 23.13 -0.04 28.39
CA TYR A 83 23.84 1.17 27.96
C TYR A 83 23.20 2.43 28.54
N SER A 84 21.88 2.56 28.43
CA SER A 84 21.12 3.69 28.98
C SER A 84 21.32 3.82 30.49
N SER A 85 21.16 2.75 31.26
CA SER A 85 21.33 2.76 32.71
C SER A 85 22.74 3.19 33.12
N VAL A 86 23.78 2.67 32.46
CA VAL A 86 25.17 3.07 32.74
C VAL A 86 25.39 4.55 32.41
N GLN A 87 24.83 5.05 31.32
CA GLN A 87 25.01 6.45 30.92
C GLN A 87 24.20 7.43 31.77
N LEU A 88 23.01 7.03 32.23
CA LEU A 88 22.21 7.79 33.19
C LEU A 88 22.96 7.96 34.51
N LEU A 89 23.58 6.88 35.02
CA LEU A 89 24.44 6.95 36.22
C LEU A 89 25.68 7.82 36.00
N ARG A 90 26.16 7.94 34.76
CA ARG A 90 27.29 8.81 34.37
C ARG A 90 26.85 10.23 33.98
N HIS A 91 25.61 10.63 34.23
CA HIS A 91 25.08 11.97 33.91
C HIS A 91 25.23 12.36 32.43
N LYS A 92 25.20 11.39 31.50
CA LYS A 92 25.33 11.68 30.06
C LYS A 92 23.97 11.78 29.38
N ILE A 93 23.80 12.82 28.56
CA ILE A 93 22.57 13.09 27.80
C ILE A 93 22.17 11.93 26.87
N ASN A 94 23.16 11.25 26.28
CA ASN A 94 22.92 10.07 25.42
C ASN A 94 22.18 8.95 26.15
N GLY A 95 22.40 8.81 27.48
CA GLY A 95 21.69 7.83 28.30
C GLY A 95 20.20 8.13 28.41
N ARG A 96 19.84 9.42 28.53
CA ARG A 96 18.46 9.90 28.54
C ARG A 96 17.77 9.69 27.20
N TYR A 97 18.44 9.95 26.06
CA TYR A 97 17.83 9.71 24.75
C TYR A 97 17.52 8.24 24.53
N VAL A 98 18.46 7.34 24.84
CA VAL A 98 18.20 5.89 24.75
C VAL A 98 17.10 5.46 25.72
N ALA A 99 17.05 6.02 26.94
CA ALA A 99 15.97 5.74 27.87
C ALA A 99 14.61 6.14 27.29
N LEU A 100 14.51 7.32 26.69
CA LEU A 100 13.28 7.81 26.06
C LEU A 100 12.82 6.91 24.91
N VAL A 101 13.74 6.39 24.09
CA VAL A 101 13.41 5.37 23.06
C VAL A 101 12.82 4.13 23.71
N LEU A 102 13.48 3.60 24.73
CA LEU A 102 13.05 2.37 25.40
C LEU A 102 11.68 2.54 26.04
N GLN A 103 11.43 3.67 26.72
CA GLN A 103 10.10 3.92 27.29
C GLN A 103 9.05 4.08 26.20
N TYR A 104 9.36 4.77 25.10
CA TYR A 104 8.43 4.93 23.99
C TYR A 104 8.07 3.59 23.34
N VAL A 105 9.07 2.75 23.04
CA VAL A 105 8.84 1.38 22.53
C VAL A 105 8.05 0.56 23.53
N GLY A 106 8.34 0.68 24.83
CA GLY A 106 7.57 0.06 25.91
C GLY A 106 6.09 0.44 25.88
N ILE A 107 5.78 1.74 25.77
CA ILE A 107 4.39 2.22 25.62
C ILE A 107 3.71 1.57 24.41
N VAL A 108 4.38 1.57 23.25
CA VAL A 108 3.82 1.02 22.01
C VAL A 108 3.55 -0.49 22.15
N LEU A 109 4.51 -1.25 22.67
CA LEU A 109 4.36 -2.70 22.85
C LEU A 109 3.25 -3.03 23.86
N CYS A 110 3.16 -2.31 24.98
CA CYS A 110 2.08 -2.51 25.94
C CYS A 110 0.72 -2.11 25.37
N ALA A 111 0.65 -1.06 24.57
CA ALA A 111 -0.59 -0.67 23.90
C ALA A 111 -1.05 -1.74 22.92
N ILE A 112 -0.14 -2.29 22.11
CA ILE A 112 -0.44 -3.41 21.20
C ILE A 112 -0.90 -4.65 21.99
N ALA A 113 -0.21 -4.99 23.07
CA ALA A 113 -0.59 -6.10 23.93
C ALA A 113 -1.98 -5.90 24.54
N LEU A 114 -2.32 -4.69 25.00
CA LEU A 114 -3.64 -4.37 25.53
C LEU A 114 -4.74 -4.47 24.46
N ILE A 115 -4.51 -3.93 23.26
CA ILE A 115 -5.45 -4.05 22.14
C ILE A 115 -5.75 -5.53 21.85
N HIS A 116 -4.72 -6.38 21.90
CA HIS A 116 -4.87 -7.82 21.74
C HIS A 116 -5.63 -8.47 22.91
N LEU A 117 -5.25 -8.18 24.16
CA LEU A 117 -5.88 -8.72 25.37
C LEU A 117 -7.35 -8.30 25.52
N TRP A 118 -7.69 -7.09 25.08
CA TRP A 118 -9.08 -6.62 25.02
C TRP A 118 -9.92 -7.35 23.98
N GLY A 119 -9.31 -8.17 23.11
CA GLY A 119 -10.00 -8.78 21.98
C GLY A 119 -10.59 -7.71 21.06
N PHE A 120 -9.90 -6.57 20.92
CA PHE A 120 -10.44 -5.39 20.24
C PHE A 120 -10.85 -5.71 18.80
N PHE A 121 -10.01 -6.44 18.05
CA PHE A 121 -10.28 -6.79 16.65
C PHE A 121 -11.48 -7.74 16.52
N LEU A 122 -11.55 -8.78 17.37
CA LEU A 122 -12.69 -9.70 17.41
C LEU A 122 -13.99 -8.97 17.77
N SER A 123 -13.91 -8.04 18.72
CA SER A 123 -15.06 -7.25 19.14
C SER A 123 -15.47 -6.23 18.08
N PHE A 124 -14.51 -5.67 17.34
CA PHE A 124 -14.76 -4.75 16.23
C PHE A 124 -15.48 -5.45 15.07
N GLU A 125 -15.20 -6.72 14.82
CA GLU A 125 -15.92 -7.53 13.82
C GLU A 125 -17.43 -7.61 14.14
N LEU A 126 -17.82 -7.72 15.41
CA LEU A 126 -19.23 -7.70 15.82
C LEU A 126 -19.95 -6.38 15.47
N ILE A 127 -19.21 -5.26 15.49
CA ILE A 127 -19.73 -3.95 15.08
C ILE A 127 -19.95 -3.95 13.57
N VAL A 128 -18.95 -4.41 12.82
CA VAL A 128 -19.02 -4.48 11.36
C VAL A 128 -20.17 -5.39 10.93
N ASP A 129 -20.30 -6.58 11.52
CA ASP A 129 -21.37 -7.53 11.21
C ASP A 129 -22.75 -6.94 11.50
N GLY A 130 -22.92 -6.24 12.63
CA GLY A 130 -24.18 -5.58 12.97
C GLY A 130 -24.54 -4.47 11.96
N ILE A 131 -23.56 -3.72 11.47
CA ILE A 131 -23.75 -2.72 10.40
C ILE A 131 -24.10 -3.40 9.08
N MET A 132 -23.36 -4.45 8.71
CA MET A 132 -23.51 -5.16 7.43
C MET A 132 -24.78 -6.00 7.36
N ALA A 133 -25.36 -6.38 8.51
CA ALA A 133 -26.70 -6.97 8.59
C ALA A 133 -27.81 -5.96 8.25
N ASN A 134 -27.58 -4.66 8.47
CA ASN A 134 -28.53 -3.59 8.20
C ASN A 134 -27.91 -2.44 7.37
N PRO A 135 -27.38 -2.72 6.17
CA PRO A 135 -26.57 -1.77 5.41
C PRO A 135 -27.38 -0.54 4.96
N TRP A 136 -28.70 -0.69 4.85
CA TRP A 136 -29.64 0.39 4.54
C TRP A 136 -29.60 1.53 5.58
N MET A 137 -29.21 1.25 6.83
CA MET A 137 -29.06 2.28 7.87
C MET A 137 -27.99 3.31 7.52
N LEU A 138 -26.98 2.93 6.73
CA LEU A 138 -25.93 3.84 6.28
C LEU A 138 -26.46 4.94 5.35
N LEU A 139 -27.62 4.75 4.71
CA LEU A 139 -28.26 5.76 3.88
C LEU A 139 -28.71 7.00 4.68
N GLY A 140 -28.84 6.88 6.01
CA GLY A 140 -29.14 8.03 6.85
C GLY A 140 -28.05 9.12 6.76
N PHE A 141 -26.78 8.75 6.58
CA PHE A 141 -25.69 9.72 6.44
C PHE A 141 -25.73 10.56 5.15
N PRO A 142 -25.83 9.98 3.93
CA PRO A 142 -25.95 10.78 2.72
C PRO A 142 -27.25 11.59 2.67
N ILE A 143 -28.35 11.09 3.25
CA ILE A 143 -29.60 11.87 3.36
C ILE A 143 -29.40 13.05 4.32
N ALA A 144 -28.84 12.82 5.51
CA ALA A 144 -28.53 13.85 6.49
C ALA A 144 -27.59 14.92 5.91
N TYR A 145 -26.52 14.49 5.24
CA TYR A 145 -25.59 15.38 4.56
C TYR A 145 -26.27 16.14 3.41
N GLY A 146 -27.11 15.47 2.62
CA GLY A 146 -27.88 16.11 1.55
C GLY A 146 -28.79 17.22 2.07
N LEU A 147 -29.51 16.97 3.17
CA LEU A 147 -30.36 17.97 3.83
C LEU A 147 -29.54 19.12 4.42
N TYR A 148 -28.42 18.81 5.08
CA TYR A 148 -27.50 19.79 5.63
C TYR A 148 -26.94 20.71 4.53
N TRP A 149 -26.46 20.12 3.45
CA TRP A 149 -25.93 20.83 2.29
C TRP A 149 -26.98 21.69 1.59
N LEU A 150 -28.21 21.17 1.42
CA LEU A 150 -29.31 21.92 0.81
C LEU A 150 -29.72 23.11 1.68
N GLY A 151 -29.76 22.91 3.01
CA GLY A 151 -30.02 23.96 3.99
C GLY A 151 -28.99 25.09 3.92
N GLY A 152 -27.70 24.75 3.86
CA GLY A 152 -26.60 25.72 3.72
C GLY A 152 -26.62 26.49 2.40
N ARG A 153 -27.25 25.96 1.34
CA ARG A 153 -27.39 26.63 0.04
C ARG A 153 -28.60 27.57 -0.04
N LEU A 154 -29.58 27.37 0.83
CA LEU A 154 -30.82 28.17 0.91
C LEU A 154 -30.72 29.27 1.99
N SER A 155 -29.49 29.71 2.31
CA SER A 155 -29.07 30.41 3.54
C SER A 155 -29.73 31.77 3.86
N GLU A 156 -30.69 32.24 3.08
CA GLU A 156 -31.36 33.53 3.31
C GLU A 156 -32.73 33.38 4.02
N GLY A 157 -33.21 32.16 4.30
CA GLY A 157 -34.53 31.93 4.91
C GLY A 157 -34.55 30.97 6.11
N GLU A 158 -35.61 31.06 6.92
CA GLU A 158 -35.85 30.17 8.07
C GLU A 158 -35.88 28.68 7.69
N LEU A 159 -36.30 28.39 6.45
CA LEU A 159 -36.31 27.06 5.86
C LEU A 159 -34.90 26.46 5.74
N GLY A 160 -33.89 27.25 5.37
CA GLY A 160 -32.49 26.79 5.26
C GLY A 160 -31.93 26.36 6.61
N ARG A 161 -32.11 27.17 7.66
CA ARG A 161 -31.66 26.86 9.03
C ARG A 161 -32.36 25.63 9.62
N ARG A 162 -33.66 25.45 9.33
CA ARG A 162 -34.42 24.26 9.73
C ARG A 162 -33.89 23.00 9.05
N LEU A 163 -33.62 23.04 7.75
CA LEU A 163 -33.05 21.91 7.00
C LEU A 163 -31.66 21.53 7.51
N GLU A 164 -30.82 22.52 7.84
CA GLU A 164 -29.50 22.27 8.42
C GLU A 164 -29.60 21.55 9.77
N THR A 165 -30.49 22.04 10.65
CA THR A 165 -30.73 21.44 11.97
C THR A 165 -31.30 20.02 11.85
N ILE A 166 -32.27 19.82 10.95
CA ILE A 166 -32.85 18.49 10.67
C ILE A 166 -31.79 17.54 10.11
N GLY A 167 -30.94 18.01 9.20
CA GLY A 167 -29.82 17.22 8.66
C GLY A 167 -28.85 16.80 9.75
N GLY A 168 -28.44 17.73 10.62
CA GLY A 168 -27.57 17.42 11.77
C GLY A 168 -28.19 16.41 12.74
N LEU A 169 -29.46 16.61 13.12
CA LEU A 169 -30.20 15.69 14.00
C LEU A 169 -30.40 14.31 13.38
N LEU A 170 -30.71 14.24 12.07
CA LEU A 170 -30.83 12.99 11.35
C LEU A 170 -29.49 12.24 11.30
N GLY A 171 -28.37 12.96 11.10
CA GLY A 171 -27.03 12.37 11.15
C GLY A 171 -26.70 11.79 12.52
N MET A 172 -27.01 12.51 13.60
CA MET A 172 -26.86 12.01 14.97
C MET A 172 -27.77 10.81 15.26
N ALA A 173 -29.05 10.87 14.86
CA ALA A 173 -29.98 9.77 15.03
C ALA A 173 -29.53 8.51 14.27
N THR A 174 -29.05 8.68 13.03
CA THR A 174 -28.48 7.61 12.21
C THR A 174 -27.29 6.96 12.92
N LEU A 175 -26.37 7.77 13.46
CA LEU A 175 -25.23 7.26 14.23
C LEU A 175 -25.67 6.48 15.47
N ILE A 176 -26.64 6.98 16.23
CA ILE A 176 -27.16 6.30 17.43
C ILE A 176 -27.82 4.97 17.06
N VAL A 177 -28.65 4.95 16.01
CA VAL A 177 -29.29 3.73 15.52
C VAL A 177 -28.23 2.72 15.10
N ILE A 178 -27.24 3.14 14.30
CA ILE A 178 -26.13 2.26 13.90
C ILE A 178 -25.42 1.68 15.12
N LEU A 179 -25.04 2.51 16.09
CA LEU A 179 -24.34 2.05 17.30
C LEU A 179 -25.19 1.06 18.12
N PHE A 180 -26.50 1.29 18.21
CA PHE A 180 -27.42 0.40 18.92
C PHE A 180 -27.54 -0.96 18.24
N PHE A 181 -27.65 -1.00 16.92
CA PHE A 181 -27.75 -2.24 16.14
C PHE A 181 -26.39 -2.91 15.87
N SER A 182 -25.27 -2.21 16.10
CA SER A 182 -23.91 -2.72 15.91
C SER A 182 -23.32 -3.39 17.16
N ASN A 183 -24.14 -3.89 18.09
CA ASN A 183 -23.67 -4.59 19.29
C ASN A 183 -22.60 -3.82 20.10
N ILE A 184 -22.62 -2.47 20.10
CA ILE A 184 -21.58 -1.65 20.74
C ILE A 184 -21.48 -1.92 22.25
N LEU A 185 -22.59 -2.28 22.90
CA LEU A 185 -22.59 -2.66 24.31
C LEU A 185 -21.82 -3.97 24.54
N THR A 186 -21.98 -4.94 23.63
CA THR A 186 -21.21 -6.19 23.67
C THR A 186 -19.73 -5.93 23.46
N PHE A 187 -19.38 -5.05 22.52
CA PHE A 187 -18.01 -4.58 22.32
C PHE A 187 -17.42 -3.98 23.61
N ALA A 188 -18.13 -3.05 24.24
CA ALA A 188 -17.69 -2.44 25.49
C ALA A 188 -17.56 -3.46 26.63
N ASN A 189 -18.50 -4.40 26.72
CA ASN A 189 -18.48 -5.47 27.71
C ASN A 189 -17.31 -6.44 27.51
N ASN A 190 -16.92 -6.73 26.27
CA ASN A 190 -15.75 -7.57 25.98
C ASN A 190 -14.44 -6.91 26.44
N ILE A 191 -14.32 -5.59 26.26
CA ILE A 191 -13.16 -4.83 26.76
C ILE A 191 -13.14 -4.84 28.29
N LEU A 192 -14.28 -4.63 28.93
CA LEU A 192 -14.38 -4.63 30.39
C LEU A 192 -14.11 -6.02 30.98
N SER A 193 -14.63 -7.08 30.36
CA SER A 193 -14.42 -8.45 30.81
C SER A 193 -12.97 -8.91 30.66
N ALA A 194 -12.20 -8.33 29.73
CA ALA A 194 -10.76 -8.58 29.62
C ALA A 194 -9.99 -8.21 30.89
N TYR A 195 -10.49 -7.29 31.72
CA TYR A 195 -9.90 -6.95 33.02
C TYR A 195 -10.19 -7.97 34.13
N ALA A 196 -10.97 -9.02 33.85
CA ALA A 196 -11.01 -10.19 34.73
C ALA A 196 -9.66 -10.95 34.72
N ASN A 197 -8.85 -10.82 33.66
CA ASN A 197 -7.52 -11.40 33.59
C ASN A 197 -6.48 -10.49 34.27
N PRO A 198 -5.72 -10.98 35.28
CA PRO A 198 -4.67 -10.20 35.94
C PRO A 198 -3.58 -9.67 34.99
N ILE A 199 -3.32 -10.36 33.87
CA ILE A 199 -2.34 -9.95 32.86
C ILE A 199 -2.75 -8.62 32.22
N THR A 200 -4.05 -8.39 31.99
CA THR A 200 -4.57 -7.14 31.43
C THR A 200 -4.29 -5.98 32.38
N TRP A 201 -4.50 -6.17 33.69
CA TRP A 201 -4.14 -5.17 34.70
C TRP A 201 -2.63 -4.90 34.72
N ALA A 202 -1.80 -5.94 34.69
CA ALA A 202 -0.35 -5.79 34.66
C ALA A 202 0.09 -5.00 33.42
N ALA A 203 -0.45 -5.30 32.24
CA ALA A 203 -0.16 -4.57 31.00
C ALA A 203 -0.60 -3.10 31.06
N THR A 204 -1.78 -2.79 31.62
CA THR A 204 -2.25 -1.41 31.81
C THR A 204 -1.37 -0.63 32.77
N ILE A 205 -1.00 -1.22 33.91
CA ILE A 205 -0.10 -0.57 34.88
C ILE A 205 1.26 -0.30 34.25
N LEU A 206 1.80 -1.27 33.51
CA LEU A 206 3.11 -1.17 32.90
C LEU A 206 3.13 -0.12 31.77
N LEU A 207 2.05 0.00 30.99
CA LEU A 207 1.85 1.10 30.04
C LEU A 207 1.87 2.47 30.74
N LEU A 208 1.13 2.61 31.84
CA LEU A 208 1.06 3.86 32.60
C LEU A 208 2.42 4.22 33.22
N LEU A 209 3.15 3.22 33.72
CA LEU A 209 4.51 3.41 34.26
C LEU A 209 5.47 3.89 33.16
N PHE A 210 5.47 3.25 31.99
CA PHE A 210 6.30 3.69 30.87
C PHE A 210 5.94 5.12 30.43
N ALA A 211 4.65 5.44 30.31
CA ALA A 211 4.18 6.76 29.94
C ALA A 211 4.61 7.83 30.97
N LEU A 212 4.45 7.54 32.26
CA LEU A 212 4.79 8.47 33.34
C LEU A 212 6.31 8.70 33.42
N VAL A 213 7.13 7.65 33.28
CA VAL A 213 8.59 7.80 33.27
C VAL A 213 9.06 8.53 32.01
N ALA A 214 8.51 8.21 30.83
CA ALA A 214 8.81 8.93 29.60
C ALA A 214 8.49 10.43 29.72
N TRP A 215 7.30 10.77 30.21
CA TRP A 215 6.85 12.15 30.41
C TRP A 215 7.77 12.95 31.33
N ASN A 216 8.19 12.34 32.43
CA ASN A 216 9.09 12.98 33.38
C ASN A 216 10.53 13.07 32.83
N LEU A 217 11.00 12.07 32.07
CA LEU A 217 12.31 12.12 31.41
C LEU A 217 12.36 13.22 30.36
N LEU A 218 11.27 13.49 29.64
CA LEU A 218 11.20 14.61 28.69
C LEU A 218 11.47 15.95 29.39
N ARG A 219 10.99 16.11 30.62
CA ARG A 219 11.17 17.32 31.44
C ARG A 219 12.54 17.40 32.14
N ALA A 220 13.24 16.29 32.26
CA ALA A 220 14.53 16.18 32.96
C ALA A 220 15.74 16.70 32.16
N GLY A 221 15.57 17.30 30.98
CA GLY A 221 16.69 17.71 30.13
C GLY A 221 17.65 18.72 30.75
N ARG A 222 17.13 19.62 31.60
CA ARG A 222 17.95 20.59 32.34
C ARG A 222 19.00 19.92 33.24
N PHE A 223 18.70 18.74 33.78
CA PHE A 223 19.63 17.98 34.62
C PHE A 223 20.87 17.49 33.84
N PHE A 224 20.72 17.27 32.54
CA PHE A 224 21.79 16.76 31.67
C PHE A 224 22.51 17.87 30.88
N ASN A 225 22.31 19.15 31.26
CA ASN A 225 22.83 20.31 30.53
C ASN A 225 22.43 20.31 29.03
N GLU A 226 21.20 19.90 28.73
CA GLU A 226 20.68 19.87 27.35
C GLU A 226 20.60 21.28 26.75
N THR A 227 21.21 21.46 25.57
CA THR A 227 21.10 22.69 24.78
C THR A 227 19.74 22.79 24.08
N MET A 228 19.34 23.99 23.66
CA MET A 228 18.06 24.18 22.95
C MET A 228 18.03 23.45 21.61
N ASP A 229 19.15 23.41 20.88
CA ASP A 229 19.26 22.68 19.61
C ASP A 229 19.10 21.17 19.80
N GLN A 230 19.74 20.62 20.84
CA GLN A 230 19.61 19.21 21.21
C GLN A 230 18.17 18.85 21.61
N LYS A 231 17.53 19.71 22.39
CA LYS A 231 16.13 19.56 22.78
C LYS A 231 15.21 19.56 21.54
N ALA A 232 15.40 20.51 20.63
CA ALA A 232 14.61 20.61 19.40
C ALA A 232 14.81 19.39 18.49
N ALA A 233 16.06 18.95 18.32
CA ALA A 233 16.41 17.77 17.51
C ALA A 233 15.74 16.50 18.04
N TRP A 234 15.85 16.21 19.34
CA TRP A 234 15.25 15.00 19.92
C TRP A 234 13.72 15.05 19.90
N GLN A 235 13.11 16.21 20.14
CA GLN A 235 11.66 16.39 20.02
C GLN A 235 11.18 16.11 18.59
N GLY A 236 11.93 16.57 17.57
CA GLY A 236 11.66 16.23 16.18
C GLY A 236 11.70 14.72 15.92
N TRP A 237 12.70 14.01 16.43
CA TRP A 237 12.79 12.56 16.32
C TRP A 237 11.64 11.82 17.01
N LEU A 238 11.21 12.28 18.19
CA LEU A 238 10.09 11.69 18.93
C LEU A 238 8.75 11.93 18.22
N MET A 239 8.58 13.05 17.52
CA MET A 239 7.41 13.29 16.67
C MET A 239 7.41 12.37 15.43
N LEU A 240 8.58 12.04 14.89
CA LEU A 240 8.71 11.16 13.73
C LEU A 240 8.66 9.66 14.11
N SER A 241 8.96 9.30 15.35
CA SER A 241 9.11 7.90 15.77
C SER A 241 7.89 7.00 15.54
N PRO A 242 6.62 7.43 15.70
CA PRO A 242 5.47 6.58 15.37
C PRO A 242 5.47 6.16 13.89
N ASN A 243 5.78 7.10 12.99
CA ASN A 243 5.81 6.84 11.55
C ASN A 243 7.01 5.95 11.19
N ILE A 244 8.17 6.16 11.81
CA ILE A 244 9.36 5.33 11.57
C ILE A 244 9.12 3.89 12.05
N ILE A 245 8.53 3.70 13.24
CA ILE A 245 8.19 2.38 13.75
C ILE A 245 7.14 1.71 12.86
N GLY A 246 6.08 2.44 12.48
CA GLY A 246 5.07 1.94 11.56
C GLY A 246 5.66 1.51 10.23
N PHE A 247 6.54 2.34 9.63
CA PHE A 247 7.27 2.00 8.42
C PHE A 247 8.15 0.77 8.61
N ALA A 248 8.90 0.67 9.71
CA ALA A 248 9.77 -0.46 9.96
C ALA A 248 8.99 -1.78 10.08
N ILE A 249 7.87 -1.79 10.82
CA ILE A 249 7.08 -3.00 11.10
C ILE A 249 6.21 -3.39 9.90
N PHE A 250 5.50 -2.43 9.29
CA PHE A 250 4.47 -2.73 8.29
C PHE A 250 4.95 -2.63 6.85
N PHE A 251 6.09 -1.97 6.60
CA PHE A 251 6.64 -1.82 5.25
C PHE A 251 8.01 -2.50 5.11
N ALA A 252 9.03 -2.03 5.85
CA ALA A 252 10.40 -2.52 5.69
C ALA A 252 10.54 -3.99 6.13
N GLY A 253 9.91 -4.40 7.23
CA GLY A 253 9.94 -5.77 7.74
C GLY A 253 9.41 -6.79 6.71
N PRO A 254 8.16 -6.68 6.23
CA PRO A 254 7.63 -7.55 5.19
C PRO A 254 8.43 -7.51 3.88
N LEU A 255 8.97 -6.34 3.50
CA LEU A 255 9.84 -6.21 2.33
C LEU A 255 11.13 -7.03 2.49
N LEU A 256 11.81 -6.91 3.63
CA LEU A 256 13.02 -7.67 3.93
C LEU A 256 12.73 -9.17 4.06
N LEU A 257 11.60 -9.54 4.66
CA LEU A 257 11.15 -10.92 4.72
C LEU A 257 10.92 -11.49 3.31
N SER A 258 10.20 -10.77 2.45
CA SER A 258 10.00 -11.14 1.04
C SER A 258 11.34 -11.30 0.32
N PHE A 259 12.30 -10.41 0.56
CA PHE A 259 13.66 -10.55 0.01
C PHE A 259 14.35 -11.81 0.48
N TYR A 260 14.27 -12.14 1.77
CA TYR A 260 14.83 -13.38 2.28
C TYR A 260 14.15 -14.61 1.66
N LEU A 261 12.82 -14.60 1.60
CA LEU A 261 12.03 -15.72 1.06
C LEU A 261 12.33 -15.98 -0.41
N SER A 262 12.71 -14.97 -1.20
CA SER A 262 13.03 -15.17 -2.62
C SER A 262 14.22 -16.10 -2.86
N PHE A 263 15.11 -16.26 -1.88
CA PHE A 263 16.25 -17.20 -1.92
C PHE A 263 15.95 -18.56 -1.28
N THR A 264 14.67 -18.85 -1.00
CA THR A 264 14.21 -20.09 -0.36
C THR A 264 13.16 -20.81 -1.20
N ASP A 265 12.95 -22.10 -0.94
CA ASP A 265 11.82 -22.89 -1.46
C ASP A 265 10.57 -22.81 -0.57
N SER A 266 10.39 -21.69 0.14
CA SER A 266 9.31 -21.52 1.12
C SER A 266 7.94 -21.86 0.55
N THR A 267 7.37 -22.96 1.02
CA THR A 267 6.02 -23.43 0.71
C THR A 267 5.20 -23.61 1.98
N VAL A 268 3.87 -23.55 1.89
CA VAL A 268 3.00 -23.75 3.07
C VAL A 268 3.26 -25.13 3.68
N GLY A 269 3.48 -25.15 5.00
CA GLY A 269 3.59 -26.38 5.78
C GLY A 269 4.98 -27.01 5.81
N GLN A 270 5.97 -26.45 5.10
CA GLN A 270 7.35 -26.91 5.09
C GLN A 270 8.29 -25.88 5.72
N VAL A 271 9.42 -26.37 6.25
CA VAL A 271 10.52 -25.50 6.74
C VAL A 271 11.25 -24.94 5.53
N PRO A 272 11.34 -23.61 5.35
CA PRO A 272 12.03 -23.04 4.20
C PRO A 272 13.51 -23.46 4.15
N GLN A 273 13.94 -24.04 3.05
CA GLN A 273 15.34 -24.33 2.74
C GLN A 273 15.92 -23.27 1.81
N ILE A 274 17.18 -22.91 2.02
CA ILE A 274 17.88 -21.93 1.18
C ILE A 274 18.25 -22.60 -0.13
N THR A 275 17.65 -22.15 -1.23
CA THR A 275 17.93 -22.63 -2.60
C THR A 275 18.81 -21.65 -3.39
N GLY A 276 19.18 -20.52 -2.78
CA GLY A 276 20.03 -19.50 -3.40
C GLY A 276 19.32 -18.83 -4.57
N LEU A 277 19.93 -18.84 -5.76
CA LEU A 277 19.39 -18.18 -6.95
C LEU A 277 18.48 -19.08 -7.80
N ALA A 278 18.11 -20.27 -7.34
CA ALA A 278 17.34 -21.24 -8.13
C ALA A 278 15.99 -20.68 -8.61
N ASN A 279 15.29 -19.90 -7.79
CA ASN A 279 14.03 -19.26 -8.18
C ASN A 279 14.23 -18.29 -9.35
N TYR A 280 15.24 -17.41 -9.27
CA TYR A 280 15.59 -16.48 -10.34
C TYR A 280 16.06 -17.22 -11.60
N ALA A 281 16.86 -18.28 -11.45
CA ALA A 281 17.29 -19.11 -12.56
C ALA A 281 16.11 -19.77 -13.28
N ASN A 282 15.07 -20.21 -12.56
CA ASN A 282 13.86 -20.75 -13.16
C ASN A 282 13.05 -19.68 -13.91
N ILE A 283 12.96 -18.46 -13.38
CA ILE A 283 12.27 -17.33 -14.04
C ILE A 283 12.96 -16.97 -15.37
N PHE A 284 14.28 -16.86 -15.35
CA PHE A 284 15.09 -16.45 -16.51
C PHE A 284 15.59 -17.62 -17.37
N ALA A 285 15.17 -18.85 -17.08
CA ALA A 285 15.50 -20.02 -17.90
C ALA A 285 14.70 -19.94 -19.21
N VAL A 286 15.39 -19.48 -20.26
CA VAL A 286 14.87 -19.34 -21.61
C VAL A 286 15.83 -20.04 -22.58
N GLU A 287 15.30 -20.73 -23.58
CA GLU A 287 16.06 -21.36 -24.63
C GLU A 287 15.55 -20.96 -26.01
N VAL A 288 16.46 -20.96 -26.98
CA VAL A 288 16.14 -20.76 -28.40
C VAL A 288 16.61 -21.98 -29.15
N LYS A 289 15.69 -22.65 -29.86
CA LYS A 289 15.97 -23.87 -30.62
C LYS A 289 15.42 -23.72 -32.04
N GLN A 290 16.16 -24.25 -33.01
CA GLN A 290 15.70 -24.29 -34.38
C GLN A 290 14.69 -25.43 -34.55
N LEU A 291 13.58 -25.16 -35.24
CA LEU A 291 12.65 -26.19 -35.66
C LEU A 291 13.24 -26.91 -36.88
N THR A 292 13.59 -28.19 -36.70
CA THR A 292 14.23 -29.00 -37.73
C THR A 292 13.27 -29.45 -38.83
N GLU A 293 11.98 -29.56 -38.50
CA GLU A 293 10.93 -30.04 -39.40
C GLU A 293 9.84 -28.97 -39.62
N PRO A 294 9.63 -28.48 -40.85
CA PRO A 294 8.56 -27.53 -41.15
C PRO A 294 7.18 -28.11 -40.80
N GLY A 295 6.42 -27.40 -39.96
CA GLY A 295 5.07 -27.81 -39.53
C GLY A 295 5.02 -28.74 -38.31
N ALA A 296 6.16 -29.13 -37.73
CA ALA A 296 6.18 -29.84 -36.46
C ALA A 296 5.71 -28.93 -35.30
N ALA A 297 5.16 -29.53 -34.25
CA ALA A 297 4.72 -28.77 -33.08
C ALA A 297 5.90 -28.04 -32.43
N LEU A 298 5.73 -26.77 -32.05
CA LEU A 298 6.81 -25.94 -31.48
C LEU A 298 7.51 -26.58 -30.28
N GLN A 299 6.77 -27.34 -29.47
CA GLN A 299 7.28 -28.09 -28.33
C GLN A 299 8.34 -29.13 -28.71
N SER A 300 8.29 -29.68 -29.93
CA SER A 300 9.21 -30.73 -30.39
C SER A 300 10.66 -30.25 -30.54
N ALA A 301 10.87 -28.95 -30.75
CA ALA A 301 12.20 -28.34 -30.82
C ALA A 301 12.82 -28.09 -29.43
N LEU A 302 11.99 -28.07 -28.37
CA LEU A 302 12.38 -27.62 -27.04
C LEU A 302 12.82 -28.78 -26.13
N THR A 303 13.73 -28.46 -25.22
CA THR A 303 14.21 -29.36 -24.18
C THR A 303 13.08 -29.67 -23.19
N PHE A 304 13.07 -30.88 -22.63
CA PHE A 304 12.09 -31.25 -21.60
C PHE A 304 12.07 -30.25 -20.45
N GLY A 305 10.87 -29.76 -20.10
CA GLY A 305 10.65 -28.75 -19.06
C GLY A 305 10.57 -27.30 -19.55
N TYR A 306 10.83 -27.04 -20.84
CA TYR A 306 10.57 -25.75 -21.47
C TYR A 306 9.27 -25.79 -22.26
N THR A 307 8.48 -24.72 -22.17
CA THR A 307 7.24 -24.53 -22.94
C THR A 307 7.42 -23.38 -23.95
N PRO A 308 6.81 -23.46 -25.14
CA PRO A 308 7.00 -22.46 -26.19
C PRO A 308 6.34 -21.12 -25.82
N LEU A 309 7.09 -20.03 -25.94
CA LEU A 309 6.61 -18.65 -25.80
C LEU A 309 6.16 -18.07 -27.15
N GLY A 310 6.85 -18.46 -28.21
CA GLY A 310 6.61 -17.99 -29.58
C GLY A 310 7.63 -18.55 -30.56
N ALA A 311 7.39 -18.31 -31.85
CA ALA A 311 8.29 -18.68 -32.93
C ALA A 311 8.63 -17.46 -33.78
N LEU A 312 9.85 -17.42 -34.30
CA LEU A 312 10.36 -16.39 -35.18
C LEU A 312 10.88 -17.04 -36.46
N ASP A 313 10.30 -16.68 -37.59
CA ASP A 313 10.77 -17.12 -38.89
C ASP A 313 11.85 -16.15 -39.41
N LEU A 314 13.09 -16.63 -39.48
CA LEU A 314 14.23 -15.87 -39.98
C LEU A 314 14.86 -16.63 -41.14
N PHE A 315 14.89 -16.00 -42.33
CA PHE A 315 15.57 -16.53 -43.51
C PHE A 315 15.17 -17.98 -43.90
N GLY A 316 13.89 -18.35 -43.70
CA GLY A 316 13.39 -19.70 -44.00
C GLY A 316 13.66 -20.74 -42.91
N THR A 317 14.24 -20.33 -41.76
CA THR A 317 14.40 -21.16 -40.57
C THR A 317 13.53 -20.64 -39.43
N THR A 318 12.70 -21.50 -38.86
CA THR A 318 11.85 -21.17 -37.71
C THR A 318 12.63 -21.41 -36.43
N TYR A 319 12.83 -20.35 -35.63
CA TYR A 319 13.39 -20.43 -34.29
C TYR A 319 12.27 -20.40 -33.25
N VAL A 320 12.24 -21.40 -32.37
CA VAL A 320 11.29 -21.48 -31.26
C VAL A 320 11.95 -20.91 -30.01
N LEU A 321 11.32 -19.93 -29.39
CA LEU A 321 11.68 -19.39 -28.08
C LEU A 321 10.87 -20.14 -27.02
N GLY A 322 11.54 -20.88 -26.15
CA GLY A 322 10.93 -21.59 -25.02
C GLY A 322 11.36 -21.01 -23.69
N ALA A 323 10.48 -21.02 -22.70
CA ALA A 323 10.80 -20.64 -21.32
C ALA A 323 10.37 -21.76 -20.36
N LYS A 324 11.11 -21.91 -19.25
CA LYS A 324 10.70 -22.84 -18.19
C LYS A 324 9.47 -22.35 -17.43
N ASP A 325 9.35 -21.03 -17.26
CA ASP A 325 8.12 -20.37 -16.79
C ASP A 325 7.54 -19.46 -17.88
N THR A 326 6.75 -20.03 -18.78
CA THR A 326 6.06 -19.26 -19.84
C THR A 326 5.04 -18.27 -19.30
N LEU A 327 4.34 -18.61 -18.21
CA LEU A 327 3.29 -17.75 -17.66
C LEU A 327 3.89 -16.47 -17.07
N PHE A 328 5.08 -16.52 -16.47
CA PHE A 328 5.79 -15.32 -16.04
C PHE A 328 6.03 -14.37 -17.21
N TRP A 329 6.69 -14.83 -18.27
CA TRP A 329 7.03 -13.99 -19.44
C TRP A 329 5.79 -13.48 -20.16
N LEU A 330 4.74 -14.31 -20.24
CA LEU A 330 3.44 -13.91 -20.76
C LEU A 330 2.81 -12.79 -19.91
N SER A 331 2.81 -12.97 -18.59
CA SER A 331 2.26 -11.99 -17.66
C SER A 331 3.00 -10.65 -17.71
N LEU A 332 4.33 -10.70 -17.87
CA LEU A 332 5.18 -9.53 -18.02
C LEU A 332 4.88 -8.79 -19.33
N ARG A 333 4.75 -9.54 -20.45
CA ARG A 333 4.34 -8.97 -21.74
C ARG A 333 2.98 -8.28 -21.62
N ASN A 334 2.00 -8.97 -21.03
CA ASN A 334 0.65 -8.43 -20.87
C ASN A 334 0.66 -7.17 -20.00
N THR A 335 1.39 -7.16 -18.89
CA THR A 335 1.53 -5.97 -18.02
C THR A 335 2.19 -4.79 -18.75
N ILE A 336 3.24 -5.03 -19.54
CA ILE A 336 3.89 -3.97 -20.34
C ILE A 336 2.93 -3.42 -21.39
N VAL A 337 2.27 -4.29 -22.16
CA VAL A 337 1.30 -3.88 -23.19
C VAL A 337 0.13 -3.13 -22.57
N TYR A 338 -0.40 -3.64 -21.46
CA TYR A 338 -1.44 -2.99 -20.67
C TYR A 338 -1.01 -1.57 -20.25
N CYS A 339 0.20 -1.42 -19.70
CA CYS A 339 0.72 -0.13 -19.26
C CYS A 339 0.89 0.84 -20.45
N LEU A 340 1.41 0.37 -21.58
CA LEU A 340 1.63 1.18 -22.78
C LEU A 340 0.32 1.71 -23.37
N ILE A 341 -0.78 0.95 -23.28
CA ILE A 341 -2.11 1.39 -23.75
C ILE A 341 -2.79 2.27 -22.70
N LEU A 342 -2.63 1.96 -21.40
CA LEU A 342 -3.24 2.72 -20.31
C LEU A 342 -2.78 4.18 -20.30
N ILE A 343 -1.49 4.44 -20.54
CA ILE A 343 -0.92 5.80 -20.49
C ILE A 343 -1.65 6.76 -21.45
N PRO A 344 -1.66 6.55 -22.78
CA PRO A 344 -2.34 7.47 -23.69
C PRO A 344 -3.86 7.52 -23.44
N LEU A 345 -4.48 6.37 -23.11
CA LEU A 345 -5.93 6.29 -22.90
C LEU A 345 -6.39 7.01 -21.62
N SER A 346 -5.52 7.19 -20.63
CA SER A 346 -5.85 7.89 -19.39
C SER A 346 -5.32 9.31 -19.34
N VAL A 347 -4.11 9.58 -19.83
CA VAL A 347 -3.44 10.88 -19.72
C VAL A 347 -4.00 11.89 -20.72
N ILE A 348 -4.22 11.49 -21.98
CA ILE A 348 -4.70 12.41 -23.02
C ILE A 348 -6.12 12.89 -22.71
N PRO A 349 -7.10 12.01 -22.39
CA PRO A 349 -8.43 12.47 -22.01
C PRO A 349 -8.43 13.30 -20.72
N ALA A 350 -7.58 12.96 -19.75
CA ALA A 350 -7.46 13.73 -18.53
C ALA A 350 -6.97 15.17 -18.77
N LEU A 351 -5.96 15.35 -19.64
CA LEU A 351 -5.52 16.69 -20.04
C LEU A 351 -6.64 17.44 -20.78
N GLY A 352 -7.34 16.77 -21.71
CA GLY A 352 -8.47 17.36 -22.42
C GLY A 352 -9.58 17.83 -21.47
N LEU A 353 -9.98 16.98 -20.53
CA LEU A 353 -10.96 17.33 -19.50
C LEU A 353 -10.46 18.47 -18.59
N ALA A 354 -9.18 18.46 -18.21
CA ALA A 354 -8.61 19.51 -17.37
C ALA A 354 -8.66 20.88 -18.08
N LEU A 355 -8.35 20.93 -19.38
CA LEU A 355 -8.46 22.15 -20.20
C LEU A 355 -9.91 22.66 -20.25
N VAL A 356 -10.89 21.78 -20.45
CA VAL A 356 -12.32 22.14 -20.44
C VAL A 356 -12.74 22.67 -19.07
N LEU A 357 -12.33 22.00 -17.99
CA LEU A 357 -12.71 22.35 -16.61
C LEU A 357 -11.91 23.52 -16.00
N ASN A 358 -10.88 24.00 -16.71
CA ASN A 358 -10.14 25.21 -16.38
C ASN A 358 -10.81 26.48 -16.94
N SER A 359 -11.89 26.33 -17.71
CA SER A 359 -12.67 27.46 -18.22
C SER A 359 -13.68 27.99 -17.19
N LYS A 360 -14.15 29.24 -17.39
CA LYS A 360 -15.18 29.89 -16.54
C LYS A 360 -16.60 29.38 -16.83
N LEU A 361 -16.76 28.14 -17.29
CA LEU A 361 -18.08 27.60 -17.64
C LEU A 361 -19.00 27.53 -16.40
N PRO A 362 -20.30 27.88 -16.53
CA PRO A 362 -21.25 27.66 -15.45
C PRO A 362 -21.40 26.15 -15.19
N GLY A 363 -21.40 25.75 -13.91
CA GLY A 363 -21.57 24.34 -13.52
C GLY A 363 -20.28 23.51 -13.37
N VAL A 364 -19.09 24.10 -13.54
CA VAL A 364 -17.80 23.38 -13.44
C VAL A 364 -17.64 22.58 -12.13
N LYS A 365 -18.15 23.09 -11.00
CA LYS A 365 -18.11 22.36 -9.70
C LYS A 365 -18.87 21.02 -9.75
N PHE A 366 -20.00 20.98 -10.47
CA PHE A 366 -20.80 19.77 -10.63
C PHE A 366 -20.13 18.77 -11.59
N PHE A 367 -19.60 19.25 -12.72
CA PHE A 367 -18.86 18.40 -13.66
C PHE A 367 -17.60 17.81 -13.04
N ARG A 368 -16.84 18.59 -12.25
CA ARG A 368 -15.68 18.07 -11.50
C ARG A 368 -16.06 16.91 -10.58
N ALA A 369 -17.21 16.97 -9.91
CA ALA A 369 -17.69 15.86 -9.08
C ALA A 369 -17.98 14.62 -9.93
N ILE A 370 -18.74 14.74 -11.03
CA ILE A 370 -19.12 13.61 -11.90
C ILE A 370 -17.91 12.86 -12.42
N TYR A 371 -16.94 13.56 -13.02
CA TYR A 371 -15.76 12.91 -13.62
C TYR A 371 -14.77 12.38 -12.57
N PHE A 372 -14.89 12.81 -11.32
CA PHE A 372 -14.06 12.31 -10.22
C PHE A 372 -14.63 11.06 -9.55
N ILE A 373 -15.96 10.84 -9.61
CA ILE A 373 -16.63 9.65 -9.04
C ILE A 373 -15.94 8.32 -9.41
N PRO A 374 -15.55 8.07 -10.68
CA PRO A 374 -14.90 6.81 -11.07
C PRO A 374 -13.61 6.51 -10.30
N SER A 375 -12.85 7.55 -9.95
CA SER A 375 -11.55 7.44 -9.29
C SER A 375 -11.64 7.09 -7.80
N VAL A 376 -12.82 7.28 -7.20
CA VAL A 376 -13.08 6.99 -5.78
C VAL A 376 -13.91 5.71 -5.62
N ALA A 377 -14.56 5.23 -6.69
CA ALA A 377 -15.38 4.05 -6.67
C ALA A 377 -14.52 2.77 -6.48
N ALA A 378 -15.00 1.86 -5.61
CA ALA A 378 -14.30 0.61 -5.34
C ALA A 378 -14.16 -0.24 -6.61
N VAL A 379 -12.95 -0.73 -6.88
CA VAL A 379 -12.62 -1.47 -8.11
C VAL A 379 -13.46 -2.75 -8.24
N VAL A 380 -13.73 -3.46 -7.14
CA VAL A 380 -14.53 -4.69 -7.19
C VAL A 380 -15.99 -4.41 -7.59
N GLY A 381 -16.61 -3.39 -6.98
CA GLY A 381 -17.99 -3.02 -7.31
C GLY A 381 -18.14 -2.48 -8.73
N THR A 382 -17.17 -1.67 -9.18
CA THR A 382 -17.13 -1.18 -10.57
C THR A 382 -16.90 -2.31 -11.55
N ALA A 383 -15.99 -3.24 -11.29
CA ALA A 383 -15.75 -4.40 -12.13
C ALA A 383 -17.02 -5.26 -12.34
N LEU A 384 -17.89 -5.41 -11.34
CA LEU A 384 -19.17 -6.11 -11.49
C LEU A 384 -20.12 -5.40 -12.47
N ILE A 385 -20.21 -4.07 -12.41
CA ILE A 385 -21.01 -3.27 -13.36
C ILE A 385 -20.43 -3.42 -14.76
N TRP A 386 -19.11 -3.28 -14.90
CA TRP A 386 -18.42 -3.39 -16.17
C TRP A 386 -18.52 -4.81 -16.77
N ARG A 387 -18.54 -5.85 -15.95
CA ARG A 387 -18.78 -7.23 -16.40
C ARG A 387 -20.13 -7.36 -17.10
N TRP A 388 -21.15 -6.68 -16.59
CA TRP A 388 -22.47 -6.66 -17.21
C TRP A 388 -22.49 -5.79 -18.48
N LEU A 389 -21.80 -4.63 -18.48
CA LEU A 389 -21.65 -3.80 -19.69
C LEU A 389 -20.92 -4.55 -20.82
N TYR A 390 -19.95 -5.38 -20.48
CA TYR A 390 -19.15 -6.21 -21.38
C TYR A 390 -19.79 -7.54 -21.77
N ASP A 391 -20.99 -7.86 -21.28
CA ASP A 391 -21.66 -9.09 -21.65
C ASP A 391 -21.90 -9.13 -23.18
N PRO A 392 -21.52 -10.22 -23.87
CA PRO A 392 -21.61 -10.26 -25.32
C PRO A 392 -23.04 -10.27 -25.84
N THR A 393 -24.00 -10.70 -25.03
CA THR A 393 -25.41 -10.93 -25.42
C THR A 393 -26.37 -9.85 -24.93
N ILE A 394 -26.21 -9.39 -23.69
CA ILE A 394 -27.11 -8.42 -23.05
C ILE A 394 -26.39 -7.11 -22.64
N GLY A 395 -25.10 -6.99 -22.95
CA GLY A 395 -24.29 -5.84 -22.54
C GLY A 395 -24.57 -4.58 -23.36
N TYR A 396 -24.65 -3.45 -22.66
CA TYR A 396 -24.92 -2.17 -23.31
C TYR A 396 -23.81 -1.71 -24.27
N ILE A 397 -22.56 -2.13 -24.06
CA ILE A 397 -21.46 -1.72 -24.96
C ILE A 397 -21.67 -2.33 -26.34
N ASN A 398 -21.96 -3.64 -26.42
CA ASN A 398 -22.27 -4.29 -27.69
C ASN A 398 -23.57 -3.75 -28.29
N TYR A 399 -24.60 -3.52 -27.47
CA TYR A 399 -25.84 -2.89 -27.95
C TYR A 399 -25.59 -1.55 -28.65
N VAL A 400 -24.76 -0.67 -28.06
CA VAL A 400 -24.39 0.62 -28.66
C VAL A 400 -23.59 0.43 -29.95
N ILE A 401 -22.66 -0.53 -30.00
CA ILE A 401 -21.90 -0.85 -31.21
C ILE A 401 -22.82 -1.31 -32.33
N THR A 402 -23.74 -2.24 -32.04
CA THR A 402 -24.76 -2.71 -32.99
C THR A 402 -25.62 -1.55 -33.48
N ALA A 403 -26.05 -0.64 -32.59
CA ALA A 403 -26.83 0.53 -32.97
C ALA A 403 -26.05 1.48 -33.91
N ILE A 404 -24.77 1.72 -33.65
CA ILE A 404 -23.90 2.53 -34.52
C ILE A 404 -23.69 1.84 -35.86
N VAL A 405 -23.39 0.53 -35.88
CA VAL A 405 -23.22 -0.24 -37.10
C VAL A 405 -24.50 -0.19 -37.95
N ASN A 406 -25.67 -0.36 -37.35
CA ASN A 406 -26.95 -0.23 -38.05
C ASN A 406 -27.20 1.17 -38.60
N ALA A 407 -26.82 2.22 -37.85
CA ALA A 407 -26.92 3.60 -38.30
C ALA A 407 -25.94 3.93 -39.45
N LEU A 408 -24.74 3.34 -39.44
CA LEU A 408 -23.80 3.45 -40.55
C LEU A 408 -24.27 2.65 -41.77
N ASN A 409 -24.90 1.50 -41.53
CA ASN A 409 -25.42 0.67 -42.60
C ASN A 409 -26.64 1.28 -43.29
N SER A 410 -27.45 2.07 -42.57
CA SER A 410 -28.52 2.84 -43.19
C SER A 410 -28.01 3.97 -44.12
N LEU A 411 -26.74 4.40 -43.95
CA LEU A 411 -26.04 5.32 -44.85
C LEU A 411 -25.38 4.60 -46.05
N GLY A 412 -25.60 3.29 -46.20
CA GLY A 412 -25.11 2.49 -47.33
C GLY A 412 -23.75 1.82 -47.12
N LEU A 413 -23.14 1.95 -45.93
CA LEU A 413 -21.96 1.17 -45.55
C LEU A 413 -22.41 -0.28 -45.30
N GLN A 414 -21.67 -1.30 -45.72
CA GLN A 414 -22.05 -2.71 -45.46
C GLN A 414 -21.13 -3.31 -44.40
N ILE A 415 -21.21 -2.77 -43.18
CA ILE A 415 -20.35 -3.16 -42.06
C ILE A 415 -21.01 -4.31 -41.31
N THR A 416 -20.30 -5.43 -41.15
CA THR A 416 -20.74 -6.55 -40.32
C THR A 416 -20.57 -6.20 -38.84
N ASP A 417 -21.60 -6.47 -38.03
CA ASP A 417 -21.54 -6.28 -36.58
C ASP A 417 -20.50 -7.22 -35.96
N PRO A 418 -19.48 -6.70 -35.25
CA PRO A 418 -18.41 -7.51 -34.70
C PRO A 418 -18.81 -8.34 -33.45
N GLN A 419 -19.93 -8.05 -32.77
CA GLN A 419 -20.38 -8.73 -31.55
C GLN A 419 -19.25 -9.13 -30.59
N ILE A 420 -18.52 -8.11 -30.12
CA ILE A 420 -17.22 -8.30 -29.47
C ILE A 420 -17.34 -9.09 -28.16
N ALA A 421 -16.58 -10.17 -28.06
CA ALA A 421 -16.42 -10.93 -26.82
C ALA A 421 -15.36 -10.27 -25.93
N TRP A 422 -15.75 -9.26 -25.14
CA TRP A 422 -14.82 -8.40 -24.39
C TRP A 422 -13.95 -9.12 -23.35
N LEU A 423 -14.47 -10.17 -22.71
CA LEU A 423 -13.80 -10.88 -21.61
C LEU A 423 -13.24 -12.26 -22.00
N THR A 424 -13.52 -12.73 -23.22
CA THR A 424 -13.11 -14.07 -23.68
C THR A 424 -12.49 -14.06 -25.08
N GLY A 425 -12.63 -12.97 -25.83
CA GLY A 425 -12.17 -12.87 -27.22
C GLY A 425 -10.65 -12.70 -27.36
N PRO A 426 -10.09 -13.11 -28.50
CA PRO A 426 -8.68 -12.89 -28.80
C PRO A 426 -8.38 -11.39 -28.95
N GLY A 427 -7.40 -10.88 -28.21
CA GLY A 427 -6.95 -9.48 -28.29
C GLY A 427 -7.87 -8.44 -27.61
N THR A 428 -9.12 -8.77 -27.33
CA THR A 428 -10.12 -7.87 -26.72
C THR A 428 -10.03 -7.86 -25.19
N VAL A 429 -9.59 -8.98 -24.61
CA VAL A 429 -9.48 -9.21 -23.17
C VAL A 429 -8.59 -8.20 -22.46
N LEU A 430 -7.40 -7.92 -23.00
CA LEU A 430 -6.48 -6.96 -22.39
C LEU A 430 -7.02 -5.53 -22.55
N ILE A 431 -7.61 -5.22 -23.70
CA ILE A 431 -8.20 -3.90 -23.98
C ILE A 431 -9.37 -3.59 -23.05
N SER A 432 -10.23 -4.57 -22.77
CA SER A 432 -11.38 -4.37 -21.86
C SER A 432 -10.94 -4.04 -20.43
N MET A 433 -9.85 -4.64 -19.95
CA MET A 433 -9.22 -4.27 -18.69
C MET A 433 -8.65 -2.84 -18.74
N VAL A 434 -7.93 -2.48 -19.81
CA VAL A 434 -7.33 -1.14 -19.95
C VAL A 434 -8.40 -0.05 -20.01
N ILE A 435 -9.52 -0.28 -20.69
CA ILE A 435 -10.63 0.69 -20.77
C ILE A 435 -11.21 0.97 -19.37
N LEU A 436 -11.48 -0.09 -18.59
CA LEU A 436 -11.97 0.04 -17.22
C LEU A 436 -11.00 0.86 -16.36
N SER A 437 -9.71 0.49 -16.38
CA SER A 437 -8.70 1.19 -15.59
C SER A 437 -8.46 2.62 -16.02
N ALA A 438 -8.42 2.88 -17.34
CA ALA A 438 -8.28 4.23 -17.87
C ALA A 438 -9.44 5.12 -17.39
N TRP A 439 -10.67 4.61 -17.45
CA TRP A 439 -11.84 5.32 -16.93
C TRP A 439 -11.72 5.70 -15.43
N GLN A 440 -11.15 4.82 -14.59
CA GLN A 440 -10.92 5.14 -13.18
C GLN A 440 -9.78 6.15 -12.97
N VAL A 441 -8.72 6.06 -13.77
CA VAL A 441 -7.52 6.91 -13.64
C VAL A 441 -7.73 8.33 -14.19
N ILE A 442 -8.58 8.50 -15.22
CA ILE A 442 -8.84 9.80 -15.87
C ILE A 442 -9.25 10.86 -14.85
N GLY A 443 -10.15 10.55 -13.92
CA GLY A 443 -10.65 11.51 -12.93
C GLY A 443 -9.54 12.08 -12.05
N PHE A 444 -8.67 11.20 -11.52
CA PHE A 444 -7.54 11.60 -10.69
C PHE A 444 -6.50 12.41 -11.49
N ASN A 445 -6.14 11.95 -12.68
CA ASN A 445 -5.19 12.65 -13.55
C ASN A 445 -5.71 14.03 -13.97
N THR A 446 -7.02 14.17 -14.18
CA THR A 446 -7.67 15.47 -14.51
C THR A 446 -7.46 16.48 -13.39
N VAL A 447 -7.57 16.06 -12.12
CA VAL A 447 -7.36 16.94 -10.96
C VAL A 447 -5.90 17.40 -10.88
N LEU A 448 -4.95 16.50 -11.14
CA LEU A 448 -3.52 16.85 -11.17
C LEU A 448 -3.21 17.86 -12.28
N PHE A 449 -3.71 17.64 -13.50
CA PHE A 449 -3.54 18.58 -14.60
C PHE A 449 -4.21 19.93 -14.33
N LEU A 450 -5.39 19.92 -13.74
CA LEU A 450 -6.10 21.15 -13.37
C LEU A 450 -5.33 21.97 -12.33
N ALA A 451 -4.71 21.32 -11.34
CA ALA A 451 -3.85 21.99 -10.38
C ALA A 451 -2.59 22.58 -11.06
N GLY A 452 -2.00 21.85 -12.01
CA GLY A 452 -0.89 22.36 -12.82
C GLY A 452 -1.28 23.57 -13.67
N LEU A 453 -2.45 23.52 -14.32
CA LEU A 453 -2.98 24.60 -15.14
C LEU A 453 -3.24 25.88 -14.33
N GLN A 454 -3.73 25.73 -13.09
CA GLN A 454 -3.97 26.85 -12.18
C GLN A 454 -2.67 27.48 -11.66
N GLY A 455 -1.54 26.78 -11.74
CA GLY A 455 -0.23 27.30 -11.40
C GLY A 455 0.41 28.16 -12.50
N ILE A 456 -0.14 28.18 -13.71
CA ILE A 456 0.39 28.97 -14.83
C ILE A 456 0.03 30.45 -14.63
N PRO A 457 1.01 31.38 -14.57
CA PRO A 457 0.75 32.81 -14.44
C PRO A 457 -0.17 33.32 -15.57
N VAL A 458 -1.16 34.13 -15.21
CA VAL A 458 -2.17 34.62 -16.17
C VAL A 458 -1.54 35.57 -17.19
N GLU A 459 -0.50 36.29 -16.77
CA GLU A 459 0.23 37.30 -17.54
C GLU A 459 0.87 36.70 -18.81
N LEU A 460 1.27 35.43 -18.79
CA LEU A 460 1.80 34.74 -19.98
C LEU A 460 0.75 34.60 -21.08
N ASN A 461 -0.50 34.34 -20.70
CA ASN A 461 -1.60 34.22 -21.66
C ASN A 461 -2.04 35.60 -22.18
N GLU A 462 -2.00 36.62 -21.32
CA GLU A 462 -2.27 38.00 -21.74
C GLU A 462 -1.21 38.51 -22.71
N ALA A 463 0.07 38.30 -22.41
CA ALA A 463 1.18 38.63 -23.32
C ALA A 463 1.04 37.93 -24.68
N ALA A 464 0.75 36.62 -24.67
CA ALA A 464 0.52 35.87 -25.90
C ALA A 464 -0.66 36.41 -26.72
N SER A 465 -1.73 36.86 -26.06
CA SER A 465 -2.88 37.47 -26.74
C SER A 465 -2.53 38.82 -27.39
N ILE A 466 -1.64 39.60 -26.76
CA ILE A 466 -1.12 40.86 -27.31
C ILE A 466 -0.24 40.57 -28.54
N ASP A 467 0.55 39.49 -28.51
CA ASP A 467 1.37 39.02 -29.63
C ASP A 467 0.57 38.32 -30.75
N GLY A 468 -0.76 38.25 -30.64
CA GLY A 468 -1.64 37.66 -31.64
C GLY A 468 -1.62 36.13 -31.68
N ALA A 469 -1.24 35.47 -30.58
CA ALA A 469 -1.35 34.03 -30.46
C ALA A 469 -2.82 33.60 -30.32
N ASP A 470 -3.23 32.63 -31.14
CA ASP A 470 -4.52 31.97 -31.02
C ASP A 470 -4.47 30.82 -29.98
N GLY A 471 -5.65 30.31 -29.58
CA GLY A 471 -5.73 29.30 -28.52
C GLY A 471 -4.90 28.03 -28.77
N TRP A 472 -4.71 27.63 -30.04
CA TRP A 472 -3.85 26.49 -30.37
C TRP A 472 -2.36 26.80 -30.19
N ARG A 473 -1.90 28.00 -30.59
CA ARG A 473 -0.52 28.45 -30.34
C ARG A 473 -0.27 28.58 -28.84
N THR A 474 -1.19 29.18 -28.09
CA THR A 474 -1.08 29.29 -26.63
C THR A 474 -1.01 27.91 -25.97
N LEU A 475 -1.87 26.97 -26.38
CA LEU A 475 -1.84 25.59 -25.86
C LEU A 475 -0.50 24.91 -26.14
N ARG A 476 -0.03 24.95 -27.38
CA ARG A 476 1.17 24.22 -27.82
C ARG A 476 2.47 24.82 -27.30
N TYR A 477 2.59 26.15 -27.25
CA TYR A 477 3.84 26.83 -26.95
C TYR A 477 3.94 27.36 -25.52
N ILE A 478 2.83 27.53 -24.80
CA ILE A 478 2.84 28.03 -23.43
C ILE A 478 2.31 26.96 -22.47
N THR A 479 1.07 26.51 -22.67
CA THR A 479 0.40 25.63 -21.71
C THR A 479 1.07 24.25 -21.61
N ILE A 480 1.27 23.54 -22.73
CA ILE A 480 1.89 22.20 -22.71
C ILE A 480 3.32 22.22 -22.15
N PRO A 481 4.21 23.15 -22.57
CA PRO A 481 5.55 23.25 -21.99
C PRO A 481 5.53 23.58 -20.48
N MET A 482 4.68 24.51 -20.04
CA MET A 482 4.56 24.84 -18.61
C MET A 482 3.97 23.70 -17.77
N LEU A 483 3.16 22.83 -18.39
CA LEU A 483 2.66 21.60 -17.78
C LEU A 483 3.66 20.44 -17.78
N ALA A 484 4.87 20.59 -18.33
CA ALA A 484 5.83 19.49 -18.40
C ALA A 484 6.11 18.82 -17.03
N PRO A 485 6.30 19.54 -15.90
CA PRO A 485 6.48 18.91 -14.59
C PRO A 485 5.26 18.11 -14.13
N THR A 486 4.05 18.64 -14.39
CA THR A 486 2.78 17.96 -14.05
C THR A 486 2.54 16.74 -14.93
N THR A 487 2.76 16.87 -16.24
CA THR A 487 2.67 15.77 -17.21
C THR A 487 3.62 14.65 -16.82
N PHE A 488 4.86 14.99 -16.47
CA PHE A 488 5.84 14.03 -16.00
C PHE A 488 5.38 13.28 -14.75
N PHE A 489 4.90 14.00 -13.74
CA PHE A 489 4.38 13.38 -12.52
C PHE A 489 3.20 12.45 -12.83
N VAL A 490 2.24 12.90 -13.64
CA VAL A 490 1.07 12.11 -14.06
C VAL A 490 1.48 10.85 -14.83
N VAL A 491 2.42 10.95 -15.77
CA VAL A 491 2.90 9.81 -16.55
C VAL A 491 3.66 8.82 -15.67
N ILE A 492 4.54 9.28 -14.77
CA ILE A 492 5.24 8.39 -13.84
C ILE A 492 4.25 7.64 -12.94
N THR A 493 3.33 8.34 -12.30
CA THR A 493 2.37 7.69 -11.39
C THR A 493 1.47 6.73 -12.14
N THR A 494 1.04 7.07 -13.36
CA THR A 494 0.26 6.18 -14.23
C THR A 494 1.06 4.94 -14.65
N VAL A 495 2.36 5.08 -14.96
CA VAL A 495 3.24 3.94 -15.28
C VAL A 495 3.39 3.01 -14.08
N ILE A 496 3.65 3.55 -12.89
CA ILE A 496 3.78 2.74 -11.66
C ILE A 496 2.47 1.98 -11.41
N THR A 497 1.32 2.66 -11.48
CA THR A 497 0.00 2.02 -11.33
C THR A 497 -0.22 0.93 -12.38
N GLY A 498 0.11 1.19 -13.64
CA GLY A 498 -0.07 0.23 -14.74
C GLY A 498 0.82 -1.01 -14.60
N LEU A 499 2.05 -0.86 -14.13
CA LEU A 499 2.95 -1.98 -13.86
C LEU A 499 2.53 -2.79 -12.63
N GLN A 500 1.79 -2.18 -11.70
CA GLN A 500 1.29 -2.81 -10.46
C GLN A 500 -0.16 -3.31 -10.57
N VAL A 501 -0.72 -3.40 -11.78
CA VAL A 501 -2.12 -3.77 -11.99
C VAL A 501 -2.44 -5.17 -11.42
N PHE A 502 -3.43 -5.20 -10.51
CA PHE A 502 -3.87 -6.40 -9.81
C PHE A 502 -5.39 -6.47 -9.66
N ASN A 503 -6.03 -5.36 -9.29
CA ASN A 503 -7.44 -5.34 -8.92
C ASN A 503 -8.35 -5.72 -10.10
N GLU A 504 -8.06 -5.22 -11.29
CA GLU A 504 -8.84 -5.44 -12.50
C GLU A 504 -8.79 -6.87 -13.01
N PRO A 505 -7.61 -7.52 -13.20
CA PRO A 505 -7.58 -8.92 -13.58
C PRO A 505 -8.18 -9.84 -12.52
N TYR A 506 -8.15 -9.45 -11.24
CA TYR A 506 -8.77 -10.22 -10.18
C TYR A 506 -10.30 -10.06 -10.12
N ALA A 507 -10.82 -8.86 -10.31
CA ALA A 507 -12.24 -8.54 -10.08
C ALA A 507 -13.12 -8.63 -11.34
N LEU A 508 -12.57 -8.38 -12.53
CA LEU A 508 -13.35 -8.29 -13.76
C LEU A 508 -13.80 -9.66 -14.29
N PHE A 509 -12.98 -10.69 -14.06
CA PHE A 509 -13.23 -12.02 -14.60
C PHE A 509 -14.09 -12.86 -13.64
N PRO A 510 -15.21 -13.42 -14.12
CA PRO A 510 -16.15 -14.19 -13.29
C PRO A 510 -15.63 -15.56 -12.87
N ALA A 511 -14.62 -16.10 -13.57
CA ALA A 511 -14.16 -17.47 -13.42
C ALA A 511 -12.63 -17.54 -13.41
N LEU A 512 -12.13 -18.51 -12.65
CA LEU A 512 -10.72 -18.88 -12.59
C LEU A 512 -10.51 -20.25 -13.26
N PRO A 513 -9.39 -20.48 -13.97
CA PRO A 513 -8.33 -19.51 -14.27
C PRO A 513 -8.81 -18.44 -15.28
N ILE A 514 -8.29 -17.22 -15.14
CA ILE A 514 -8.56 -16.16 -16.11
C ILE A 514 -7.86 -16.46 -17.44
N PRO A 515 -8.31 -15.89 -18.57
CA PRO A 515 -7.63 -16.06 -19.85
C PRO A 515 -6.15 -15.67 -19.77
N GLU A 516 -5.28 -16.43 -20.43
CA GLU A 516 -3.84 -16.21 -20.47
C GLU A 516 -3.43 -14.78 -20.89
N ASN A 517 -4.21 -14.17 -21.79
CA ASN A 517 -4.01 -12.79 -22.24
C ASN A 517 -4.46 -11.71 -21.23
N ALA A 518 -5.10 -12.10 -20.12
CA ALA A 518 -5.49 -11.23 -19.00
C ALA A 518 -4.52 -11.32 -17.81
N VAL A 519 -3.64 -12.33 -17.79
CA VAL A 519 -2.73 -12.57 -16.66
C VAL A 519 -1.70 -11.43 -16.63
N THR A 520 -1.64 -10.70 -15.52
CA THR A 520 -0.67 -9.62 -15.27
C THR A 520 0.37 -10.07 -14.25
N SER A 521 1.55 -9.44 -14.21
CA SER A 521 2.66 -9.89 -13.36
C SER A 521 2.32 -9.94 -11.87
N VAL A 522 1.59 -8.94 -11.34
CA VAL A 522 1.19 -8.94 -9.92
C VAL A 522 0.11 -9.98 -9.64
N TYR A 523 -0.84 -10.18 -10.57
CA TYR A 523 -1.81 -11.27 -10.47
C TYR A 523 -1.14 -12.64 -10.50
N TYR A 524 -0.15 -12.83 -11.37
CA TYR A 524 0.60 -14.08 -11.48
C TYR A 524 1.37 -14.39 -10.19
N LEU A 525 2.07 -13.40 -9.64
CA LEU A 525 2.70 -13.48 -8.32
C LEU A 525 1.70 -13.87 -7.23
N TYR A 526 0.53 -13.23 -7.22
CA TYR A 526 -0.52 -13.53 -6.25
C TYR A 526 -1.00 -14.97 -6.37
N ASN A 527 -1.19 -15.47 -7.60
CA ASN A 527 -1.54 -16.86 -7.86
C ASN A 527 -0.48 -17.82 -7.29
N GLN A 528 0.80 -17.56 -7.56
CA GLN A 528 1.90 -18.38 -7.06
C GLN A 528 1.97 -18.40 -5.52
N GLY A 529 1.81 -17.24 -4.87
CA GLY A 529 1.91 -17.14 -3.42
C GLY A 529 0.69 -17.70 -2.70
N PHE A 530 -0.51 -17.31 -3.12
CA PHE A 530 -1.74 -17.52 -2.35
C PHE A 530 -2.60 -18.70 -2.81
N PHE A 531 -2.48 -19.14 -4.07
CA PHE A 531 -3.22 -20.31 -4.56
C PHE A 531 -2.31 -21.53 -4.74
N ARG A 532 -1.07 -21.33 -5.19
CA ARG A 532 -0.07 -22.41 -5.32
C ARG A 532 0.79 -22.59 -4.06
N PHE A 533 0.66 -21.69 -3.08
CA PHE A 533 1.38 -21.74 -1.81
C PHE A 533 2.91 -21.76 -1.96
N ASN A 534 3.43 -21.20 -3.06
CA ASN A 534 4.85 -21.10 -3.36
C ASN A 534 5.35 -19.69 -3.05
N PHE A 535 5.50 -19.37 -1.77
CA PHE A 535 5.90 -18.04 -1.31
C PHE A 535 7.32 -17.68 -1.69
N GLY A 536 8.24 -18.64 -1.71
CA GLY A 536 9.63 -18.39 -2.12
C GLY A 536 9.71 -17.95 -3.58
N TYR A 537 9.05 -18.68 -4.47
CA TYR A 537 9.00 -18.32 -5.89
C TYR A 537 8.21 -17.04 -6.16
N ALA A 538 7.05 -16.87 -5.50
CA ALA A 538 6.26 -15.65 -5.60
C ALA A 538 7.07 -14.41 -5.15
N SER A 539 7.86 -14.53 -4.08
CA SER A 539 8.74 -13.45 -3.62
C SER A 539 9.83 -13.13 -4.64
N ALA A 540 10.40 -14.13 -5.32
CA ALA A 540 11.36 -13.91 -6.40
C ALA A 540 10.74 -13.12 -7.57
N ILE A 541 9.52 -13.47 -7.99
CA ILE A 541 8.77 -12.71 -8.99
C ILE A 541 8.56 -11.26 -8.51
N ALA A 542 8.25 -11.06 -7.23
CA ALA A 542 8.03 -9.73 -6.63
C ALA A 542 9.23 -8.82 -6.85
N TRP A 543 10.42 -9.35 -6.57
CA TRP A 543 11.68 -8.62 -6.69
C TRP A 543 12.07 -8.33 -8.13
N VAL A 544 11.73 -9.23 -9.07
CA VAL A 544 11.92 -8.96 -10.51
C VAL A 544 11.01 -7.83 -10.97
N VAL A 545 9.72 -7.86 -10.59
CA VAL A 545 8.76 -6.79 -10.93
C VAL A 545 9.15 -5.46 -10.26
N PHE A 546 9.59 -5.50 -8.99
CA PHE A 546 10.12 -4.32 -8.30
C PHE A 546 11.33 -3.72 -9.02
N ALA A 547 12.30 -4.55 -9.42
CA ALA A 547 13.47 -4.10 -10.15
C ALA A 547 13.09 -3.47 -11.50
N LEU A 548 12.12 -4.05 -12.22
CA LEU A 548 11.59 -3.48 -13.45
C LEU A 548 10.98 -2.08 -13.21
N ILE A 549 10.07 -1.95 -12.24
CA ILE A 549 9.44 -0.66 -11.91
C ILE A 549 10.48 0.37 -11.51
N PHE A 550 11.45 -0.04 -10.67
CA PHE A 550 12.55 0.83 -10.23
C PHE A 550 13.39 1.32 -11.41
N LEU A 551 13.78 0.43 -12.34
CA LEU A 551 14.58 0.77 -13.50
C LEU A 551 13.84 1.71 -14.46
N VAL A 552 12.56 1.44 -14.73
CA VAL A 552 11.71 2.31 -15.56
C VAL A 552 11.57 3.69 -14.92
N THR A 553 11.27 3.73 -13.62
CA THR A 553 11.12 5.00 -12.88
C THR A 553 12.45 5.77 -12.85
N LEU A 554 13.57 5.09 -12.59
CA LEU A 554 14.91 5.69 -12.60
C LEU A 554 15.25 6.28 -13.98
N ALA A 555 14.92 5.56 -15.06
CA ALA A 555 15.12 6.05 -16.42
C ALA A 555 14.29 7.30 -16.69
N GLN A 556 13.01 7.31 -16.28
CA GLN A 556 12.14 8.50 -16.41
C GLN A 556 12.72 9.72 -15.66
N PHE A 557 13.16 9.55 -14.41
CA PHE A 557 13.80 10.64 -13.64
C PHE A 557 15.10 11.16 -14.26
N ARG A 558 15.92 10.28 -14.84
CA ARG A 558 17.15 10.70 -15.52
C ARG A 558 16.87 11.51 -16.77
N LEU A 559 15.89 11.09 -17.58
CA LEU A 559 15.48 11.81 -18.79
C LEU A 559 14.91 13.20 -18.47
N GLN A 560 14.14 13.33 -17.39
CA GLN A 560 13.59 14.62 -16.98
C GLN A 560 14.68 15.60 -16.53
N ARG A 561 15.66 15.14 -15.74
CA ARG A 561 16.76 15.99 -15.27
C ARG A 561 17.60 16.54 -16.42
N ALA A 562 17.83 15.77 -17.48
CA ALA A 562 18.58 16.24 -18.64
C ALA A 562 17.89 17.44 -19.33
N ASN A 563 16.58 17.35 -19.55
CA ASN A 563 15.80 18.41 -20.20
C ASN A 563 15.69 19.69 -19.35
N ALA A 564 15.82 19.61 -18.03
CA ALA A 564 15.77 20.78 -17.14
C ALA A 564 17.04 21.65 -17.19
N TYR A 565 18.14 21.16 -17.74
CA TYR A 565 19.39 21.93 -17.90
C TYR A 565 19.57 22.54 -19.30
N GLU A 566 18.71 22.18 -20.26
CA GLU A 566 18.78 22.65 -21.65
C GLU A 566 17.73 23.74 -21.99
N GLY A 567 16.85 24.08 -21.04
CA GLY A 567 15.74 25.03 -21.21
C GLY A 567 16.03 26.43 -20.68
#